data_AF-A0A6G3R919-F1
#
_entry.id   AF-A0A6G3R919-F1
#
_cell.length_a   1.000
_cell.length_b   1.000
_cell.length_c   1.000
_cell.angle_alpha   90.00
_cell.angle_beta   90.00
_cell.angle_gamma   90.00
#
_symmetry.space_group_name_H-M   'P 1'
#
loop_
_entity.id
_entity.type
_entity.pdbx_description
1 polymer ?
#
loop_
_entity_poly.entity_id
_entity_poly.type
_entity_poly.pdbx_seq_one_letter_code
_entity_poly.pdbx_strand_id
1 'polypeptide(L)'
;RQMLLAGALAARGRAGYYGARHRGPAAASLENVLVGPATGGQRLTAFVPVMTGRPLAVRLHQALCAAREAIDYQRATGGMDAFDGAVEAGVSHELTEAIVAMVRGTEGARVAVEWAPGAGVPEGCAARAEPVEFSPGDLPALREAGARYLRDEPSVPVRVTGAVVRMRRAAPHEDGTVRIRVIAGADVPHLRMTLDEEAYRIAGHAHLVGLPIRVQGRLESRGGFRRLTGASGVVPVQVDEAERDRLMKSLQENIDFFEEACSTD
;
A
#
# COMPACT_ATOMS: atom_id res chain seq x y z
N ARG A 1 -6.74 -12.16 7.22
CA ARG A 1 -7.15 -10.75 6.95
C ARG A 1 -6.26 -10.04 5.91
N GLN A 2 -4.94 -10.22 5.93
CA GLN A 2 -4.03 -9.61 4.94
C GLN A 2 -4.41 -9.92 3.47
N MET A 3 -4.80 -11.17 3.17
CA MET A 3 -5.25 -11.56 1.83
C MET A 3 -6.47 -10.77 1.35
N LEU A 4 -7.46 -10.52 2.23
CA LEU A 4 -8.62 -9.70 1.90
C LEU A 4 -8.23 -8.24 1.66
N LEU A 5 -7.24 -7.73 2.39
CA LEU A 5 -6.70 -6.38 2.16
C LEU A 5 -6.02 -6.29 0.79
N ALA A 6 -5.26 -7.30 0.38
CA ALA A 6 -4.66 -7.36 -0.96
C ALA A 6 -5.74 -7.34 -2.05
N GLY A 7 -6.82 -8.13 -1.89
CA GLY A 7 -7.98 -8.08 -2.79
C GLY A 7 -8.68 -6.71 -2.82
N ALA A 8 -8.82 -6.05 -1.67
CA ALA A 8 -9.40 -4.71 -1.55
C ALA A 8 -8.55 -3.65 -2.27
N LEU A 9 -7.22 -3.77 -2.20
CA LEU A 9 -6.28 -2.91 -2.91
C LEU A 9 -6.36 -3.13 -4.42
N ALA A 10 -6.36 -4.38 -4.88
CA ALA A 10 -6.51 -4.76 -6.29
C ALA A 10 -7.85 -4.32 -6.92
N ALA A 11 -8.90 -4.16 -6.11
CA ALA A 11 -10.17 -3.59 -6.56
C ALA A 11 -10.14 -2.08 -6.80
N ARG A 12 -9.13 -1.37 -6.27
CA ARG A 12 -9.03 0.10 -6.35
C ARG A 12 -8.08 0.60 -7.44
N GLY A 13 -7.18 -0.24 -7.92
CA GLY A 13 -6.24 0.10 -8.98
C GLY A 13 -5.36 -1.09 -9.31
N ARG A 14 -4.51 -0.93 -10.32
CA ARG A 14 -3.50 -1.93 -10.70
C ARG A 14 -2.14 -1.45 -10.24
N ALA A 15 -1.46 -2.24 -9.42
CA ALA A 15 -0.09 -2.00 -9.03
C ALA A 15 0.54 -3.29 -8.51
N GLY A 16 1.79 -3.56 -8.89
CA GLY A 16 2.58 -4.66 -8.32
C GLY A 16 2.88 -4.44 -6.83
N TYR A 17 2.82 -3.21 -6.34
CA TYR A 17 2.96 -2.87 -4.92
C TYR A 17 2.07 -1.68 -4.60
N TYR A 18 1.34 -1.69 -3.48
CA TYR A 18 0.49 -0.57 -3.06
C TYR A 18 1.11 0.22 -1.91
N GLY A 19 1.75 -0.47 -0.97
CA GLY A 19 2.29 0.10 0.26
C GLY A 19 1.23 0.78 1.09
N ALA A 20 1.22 2.12 1.05
CA ALA A 20 0.25 2.93 1.78
C ALA A 20 -0.86 3.50 0.87
N ARG A 21 -0.69 3.44 -0.47
CA ARG A 21 -1.72 3.85 -1.44
C ARG A 21 -3.00 3.07 -1.19
N HIS A 22 -4.13 3.79 -1.11
CA HIS A 22 -5.46 3.19 -0.96
C HIS A 22 -5.66 2.36 0.32
N ARG A 23 -4.69 2.32 1.24
CA ARG A 23 -4.71 1.42 2.40
C ARG A 23 -5.86 1.74 3.35
N GLY A 24 -6.10 3.02 3.64
CA GLY A 24 -7.21 3.46 4.49
C GLY A 24 -8.56 3.06 3.89
N PRO A 25 -8.88 3.52 2.66
CA PRO A 25 -10.12 3.14 1.99
C PRO A 25 -10.29 1.62 1.79
N ALA A 26 -9.21 0.87 1.56
CA ALA A 26 -9.23 -0.59 1.46
C ALA A 26 -9.52 -1.25 2.82
N ALA A 27 -8.90 -0.77 3.91
CA ALA A 27 -9.19 -1.26 5.25
C ALA A 27 -10.63 -0.98 5.66
N ALA A 28 -11.16 0.21 5.36
CA ALA A 28 -12.55 0.58 5.62
C ALA A 28 -13.55 -0.36 4.93
N SER A 29 -13.26 -0.79 3.69
CA SER A 29 -14.12 -1.78 3.00
C SER A 29 -14.17 -3.15 3.67
N LEU A 30 -13.24 -3.46 4.58
CA LEU A 30 -13.20 -4.71 5.34
C LEU A 30 -13.88 -4.63 6.70
N GLU A 31 -14.39 -3.47 7.12
CA GLU A 31 -15.03 -3.30 8.44
C GLU A 31 -16.24 -4.22 8.62
N ASN A 32 -16.99 -4.44 7.53
CA ASN A 32 -18.19 -5.28 7.52
C ASN A 32 -17.91 -6.73 7.10
N VAL A 33 -16.64 -7.15 7.02
CA VAL A 33 -16.27 -8.53 6.66
C VAL A 33 -16.18 -9.37 7.92
N LEU A 34 -17.00 -10.43 7.97
CA LEU A 34 -17.00 -11.38 9.09
C LEU A 34 -16.00 -12.49 8.78
N VAL A 35 -15.01 -12.68 9.64
CA VAL A 35 -14.05 -13.79 9.52
C VAL A 35 -14.23 -14.71 10.71
N GLY A 36 -14.50 -15.99 10.44
CA GLY A 36 -14.69 -16.99 11.47
C GLY A 36 -14.03 -18.32 11.12
N PRO A 37 -13.59 -19.09 12.12
CA PRO A 37 -13.24 -20.49 11.90
C PRO A 37 -14.49 -21.26 11.49
N ALA A 38 -14.35 -22.17 10.54
CA ALA A 38 -15.35 -23.20 10.33
C ALA A 38 -15.13 -24.35 11.32
N THR A 39 -16.17 -25.14 11.54
CA THR A 39 -16.13 -26.33 12.41
C THR A 39 -14.95 -27.24 11.99
N GLY A 40 -14.01 -27.49 12.91
CA GLY A 40 -12.83 -28.34 12.66
C GLY A 40 -11.47 -27.63 12.62
N GLY A 41 -11.40 -26.31 12.82
CA GLY A 41 -10.15 -25.57 13.12
C GLY A 41 -9.15 -25.38 11.96
N GLN A 42 -9.27 -26.15 10.88
CA GLN A 42 -8.38 -26.10 9.72
C GLN A 42 -8.89 -25.20 8.57
N ARG A 43 -10.09 -24.62 8.72
CA ARG A 43 -10.72 -23.77 7.70
C ARG A 43 -11.12 -22.43 8.29
N LEU A 44 -10.77 -21.36 7.59
CA LEU A 44 -11.22 -20.00 7.87
C LEU A 44 -12.15 -19.57 6.74
N THR A 45 -13.29 -19.00 7.09
CA THR A 45 -14.25 -18.46 6.12
C THR A 45 -14.43 -16.96 6.37
N ALA A 46 -14.33 -16.17 5.30
CA ALA A 46 -14.60 -14.75 5.31
C ALA A 46 -15.89 -14.47 4.55
N PHE A 47 -16.91 -13.96 5.23
CA PHE A 47 -18.16 -13.51 4.62
C PHE A 47 -18.04 -12.04 4.25
N VAL A 48 -18.08 -11.78 2.95
CA VAL A 48 -17.94 -10.46 2.36
C VAL A 48 -19.33 -9.95 1.95
N PRO A 49 -19.75 -8.73 2.35
CA PRO A 49 -21.06 -8.22 1.97
C PRO A 49 -21.22 -8.10 0.46
N VAL A 50 -22.34 -8.61 -0.07
CA VAL A 50 -22.57 -8.69 -1.53
C VAL A 50 -22.52 -7.32 -2.20
N MET A 51 -23.16 -6.31 -1.61
CA MET A 51 -23.29 -4.98 -2.23
C MET A 51 -21.96 -4.22 -2.34
N THR A 52 -21.09 -4.34 -1.35
CA THR A 52 -19.86 -3.54 -1.27
C THR A 52 -18.59 -4.32 -1.56
N GLY A 53 -18.60 -5.63 -1.37
CA GLY A 53 -17.38 -6.44 -1.43
C GLY A 53 -17.30 -7.41 -2.62
N ARG A 54 -18.29 -7.40 -3.52
CA ARG A 54 -18.21 -8.17 -4.78
C ARG A 54 -16.99 -7.81 -5.64
N PRO A 55 -16.65 -6.52 -5.87
CA PRO A 55 -15.44 -6.19 -6.63
C PRO A 55 -14.15 -6.73 -6.00
N LEU A 56 -14.07 -6.71 -4.67
CA LEU A 56 -12.95 -7.28 -3.91
C LEU A 56 -12.84 -8.79 -4.11
N ALA A 57 -13.95 -9.52 -3.97
CA ALA A 57 -13.95 -10.99 -4.10
C ALA A 57 -13.57 -11.44 -5.52
N VAL A 58 -14.08 -10.76 -6.55
CA VAL A 58 -13.73 -11.00 -7.96
C VAL A 58 -12.25 -10.76 -8.19
N ARG A 59 -11.73 -9.61 -7.74
CA ARG A 59 -10.31 -9.26 -7.94
C ARG A 59 -9.37 -10.17 -7.17
N LEU A 60 -9.73 -10.55 -5.94
CA LEU A 60 -8.96 -11.52 -5.18
C LEU A 60 -8.90 -12.87 -5.90
N HIS A 61 -10.03 -13.36 -6.42
CA HIS A 61 -10.06 -14.62 -7.15
C HIS A 61 -9.17 -14.59 -8.40
N GLN A 62 -9.30 -13.55 -9.23
CA GLN A 62 -8.47 -13.35 -10.43
C GLN A 62 -6.98 -13.31 -10.10
N ALA A 63 -6.61 -12.56 -9.04
CA ALA A 63 -5.23 -12.45 -8.61
C ALA A 63 -4.66 -13.78 -8.08
N LEU A 64 -5.46 -14.58 -7.37
CA LEU A 64 -5.03 -15.90 -6.89
C LEU A 64 -4.78 -16.87 -8.07
N CYS A 65 -5.68 -16.90 -9.06
CA CYS A 65 -5.49 -17.71 -10.27
C CYS A 65 -4.25 -17.29 -11.05
N ALA A 66 -4.08 -15.99 -11.29
CA ALA A 66 -2.92 -15.47 -11.99
C ALA A 66 -1.60 -15.72 -11.24
N ALA A 67 -1.61 -15.64 -9.90
CA ALA A 67 -0.45 -15.99 -9.09
C ALA A 67 -0.10 -17.48 -9.22
N ARG A 68 -1.09 -18.38 -9.22
CA ARG A 68 -0.88 -19.81 -9.43
C ARG A 68 -0.27 -20.09 -10.81
N GLU A 69 -0.85 -19.53 -11.86
CA GLU A 69 -0.35 -19.64 -13.24
C GLU A 69 1.09 -19.13 -13.35
N ALA A 70 1.40 -17.97 -12.73
CA ALA A 70 2.75 -17.41 -12.75
C ALA A 70 3.78 -18.28 -12.01
N ILE A 71 3.40 -18.90 -10.89
CA ILE A 71 4.28 -19.85 -10.20
C ILE A 71 4.52 -21.10 -11.06
N ASP A 72 3.47 -21.64 -11.69
CA ASP A 72 3.62 -22.83 -12.53
C ASP A 72 4.48 -22.54 -13.76
N TYR A 73 4.34 -21.35 -14.36
CA TYR A 73 5.22 -20.85 -15.40
C TYR A 73 6.68 -20.74 -14.91
N GLN A 74 6.91 -20.13 -13.75
CA GLN A 74 8.25 -19.99 -13.17
C GLN A 74 8.90 -21.36 -12.90
N ARG A 75 8.12 -22.35 -12.44
CA ARG A 75 8.61 -23.72 -12.25
C ARG A 75 8.98 -24.40 -13.55
N ALA A 76 8.18 -24.20 -14.60
CA ALA A 76 8.39 -24.81 -15.89
C ALA A 76 9.58 -24.19 -16.67
N THR A 77 9.80 -22.89 -16.50
CA THR A 77 10.72 -22.12 -17.37
C THR A 77 11.88 -21.46 -16.64
N GLY A 78 11.79 -21.28 -15.32
CA GLY A 78 12.67 -20.42 -14.53
C GLY A 78 12.41 -18.91 -14.70
N GLY A 79 11.51 -18.50 -15.61
CA GLY A 79 11.24 -17.10 -15.93
C GLY A 79 10.24 -16.44 -14.97
N MET A 80 10.40 -15.13 -14.78
CA MET A 80 9.53 -14.31 -13.91
C MET A 80 8.52 -13.47 -14.70
N ASP A 81 8.55 -13.49 -16.03
CA ASP A 81 7.74 -12.59 -16.88
C ASP A 81 6.22 -12.79 -16.69
N ALA A 82 5.79 -14.01 -16.35
CA ALA A 82 4.39 -14.28 -16.01
C ALA A 82 3.92 -13.50 -14.78
N PHE A 83 4.80 -13.23 -13.81
CA PHE A 83 4.48 -12.38 -12.65
C PHE A 83 4.30 -10.91 -13.04
N ASP A 84 4.99 -10.44 -14.07
CA ASP A 84 4.83 -9.05 -14.56
C ASP A 84 3.44 -8.88 -15.19
N GLY A 85 3.00 -9.85 -16.00
CA GLY A 85 1.64 -9.88 -16.55
C GLY A 85 0.55 -10.07 -15.48
N ALA A 86 0.85 -10.84 -14.43
CA ALA A 86 -0.12 -11.13 -13.36
C ALA A 86 -0.54 -9.88 -12.54
N VAL A 87 0.23 -8.79 -12.60
CA VAL A 87 -0.15 -7.50 -11.99
C VAL A 87 -1.48 -6.98 -12.56
N GLU A 88 -1.75 -7.22 -13.85
CA GLU A 88 -2.99 -6.80 -14.50
C GLU A 88 -4.23 -7.53 -13.94
N ALA A 89 -4.03 -8.75 -13.44
CA ALA A 89 -5.05 -9.54 -12.75
C ALA A 89 -5.16 -9.21 -11.25
N GLY A 90 -4.27 -8.36 -10.73
CA GLY A 90 -4.29 -7.90 -9.35
C GLY A 90 -3.25 -8.55 -8.43
N VAL A 91 -2.28 -9.29 -8.96
CA VAL A 91 -1.16 -9.80 -8.16
C VAL A 91 -0.30 -8.63 -7.69
N SER A 92 0.02 -8.62 -6.40
CA SER A 92 0.87 -7.60 -5.80
C SER A 92 1.75 -8.17 -4.70
N HIS A 93 2.72 -7.38 -4.25
CA HIS A 93 3.57 -7.65 -3.10
C HIS A 93 2.75 -8.00 -1.84
N GLU A 94 1.66 -7.28 -1.58
CA GLU A 94 0.78 -7.55 -0.44
C GLU A 94 0.08 -8.91 -0.56
N LEU A 95 -0.27 -9.33 -1.78
CA LEU A 95 -0.86 -10.65 -2.01
C LEU A 95 0.19 -11.75 -1.85
N THR A 96 1.39 -11.58 -2.43
CA THR A 96 2.44 -12.59 -2.32
C THR A 96 2.87 -12.78 -0.87
N GLU A 97 3.01 -11.70 -0.09
CA GLU A 97 3.26 -11.77 1.35
C GLU A 97 2.13 -12.45 2.12
N ALA A 98 0.87 -12.17 1.79
CA ALA A 98 -0.28 -12.83 2.42
C ALA A 98 -0.31 -14.34 2.14
N ILE A 99 0.03 -14.77 0.92
CA ILE A 99 0.13 -16.20 0.57
C ILE A 99 1.31 -16.85 1.30
N VAL A 100 2.48 -16.20 1.30
CA VAL A 100 3.69 -16.68 2.00
C VAL A 100 3.41 -16.85 3.49
N ALA A 101 2.74 -15.89 4.12
CA ALA A 101 2.37 -15.95 5.53
C ALA A 101 1.40 -17.09 5.85
N MET A 102 0.46 -17.37 4.93
CA MET A 102 -0.52 -18.44 5.09
C MET A 102 0.10 -19.84 4.91
N VAL A 103 1.04 -19.99 3.99
CA VAL A 103 1.66 -21.29 3.67
C VAL A 103 2.82 -21.64 4.60
N ARG A 104 3.55 -20.64 5.11
CA ARG A 104 4.72 -20.85 5.98
C ARG A 104 4.34 -21.67 7.21
N GLY A 105 5.04 -22.79 7.41
CA GLY A 105 4.83 -23.67 8.57
C GLY A 105 3.62 -24.61 8.42
N THR A 106 3.07 -24.75 7.22
CA THR A 106 1.97 -25.67 6.88
C THR A 106 2.39 -26.62 5.75
N GLU A 107 1.62 -27.68 5.50
CA GLU A 107 1.82 -28.56 4.34
C GLU A 107 1.31 -27.95 3.03
N GLY A 108 0.50 -26.89 3.12
CA GLY A 108 -0.10 -26.20 2.00
C GLY A 108 -1.36 -25.46 2.44
N ALA A 109 -1.89 -24.64 1.53
CA ALA A 109 -3.11 -23.88 1.74
C ALA A 109 -3.98 -23.91 0.50
N ARG A 110 -5.30 -23.98 0.70
CA ARG A 110 -6.30 -23.90 -0.35
C ARG A 110 -7.18 -22.68 -0.13
N VAL A 111 -7.37 -21.88 -1.18
CA VAL A 111 -8.23 -20.70 -1.13
C VAL A 111 -9.34 -20.86 -2.16
N ALA A 112 -10.59 -20.88 -1.67
CA ALA A 112 -11.77 -20.91 -2.52
C ALA A 112 -12.52 -19.57 -2.41
N VAL A 113 -13.10 -19.14 -3.53
CA VAL A 113 -14.03 -18.02 -3.59
C VAL A 113 -15.37 -18.56 -4.07
N GLU A 114 -16.39 -18.40 -3.23
CA GLU A 114 -17.75 -18.88 -3.49
C GLU A 114 -18.71 -17.69 -3.55
N TRP A 115 -19.66 -17.76 -4.49
CA TRP A 115 -20.66 -16.71 -4.70
C TRP A 115 -21.93 -17.01 -3.91
N ALA A 116 -22.51 -15.97 -3.29
CA ALA A 116 -23.78 -16.11 -2.59
C ALA A 116 -24.88 -16.57 -3.58
N PRO A 117 -25.56 -17.71 -3.34
CA PRO A 117 -26.50 -18.30 -4.30
C PRO A 117 -27.62 -17.34 -4.74
N GLY A 118 -28.16 -16.57 -3.79
CA GLY A 118 -29.25 -15.61 -4.06
C GLY A 118 -28.82 -14.33 -4.78
N ALA A 119 -27.53 -14.06 -4.92
CA ALA A 119 -27.02 -12.85 -5.57
C ALA A 119 -26.51 -13.08 -6.99
N GLY A 120 -26.47 -14.34 -7.44
CA GLY A 120 -25.92 -14.73 -8.73
C GLY A 120 -24.40 -14.59 -8.83
N VAL A 121 -23.87 -15.10 -9.93
CA VAL A 121 -22.45 -15.10 -10.27
C VAL A 121 -22.09 -13.74 -10.87
N PRO A 122 -20.98 -13.10 -10.45
CA PRO A 122 -20.50 -11.88 -11.10
C PRO A 122 -20.13 -12.12 -12.57
N GLU A 123 -20.24 -11.10 -13.40
CA GLU A 123 -19.88 -11.17 -14.81
C GLU A 123 -18.42 -11.62 -14.99
N GLY A 124 -18.17 -12.50 -15.97
CA GLY A 124 -16.84 -13.04 -16.25
C GLY A 124 -16.30 -14.02 -15.20
N CYS A 125 -17.10 -14.43 -14.20
CA CYS A 125 -16.69 -15.42 -13.21
C CYS A 125 -17.37 -16.78 -13.45
N ALA A 126 -16.67 -17.85 -13.12
CA ALA A 126 -17.27 -19.18 -13.09
C ALA A 126 -18.25 -19.31 -11.91
N ALA A 127 -19.34 -20.05 -12.10
CA ALA A 127 -20.33 -20.29 -11.05
C ALA A 127 -19.74 -21.05 -9.85
N ARG A 128 -18.79 -21.93 -10.10
CA ARG A 128 -17.95 -22.59 -9.11
C ARG A 128 -16.53 -22.60 -9.64
N ALA A 129 -15.61 -22.05 -8.86
CA ALA A 129 -14.19 -22.12 -9.16
C ALA A 129 -13.54 -23.21 -8.32
N GLU A 130 -12.59 -23.92 -8.90
CA GLU A 130 -11.74 -24.84 -8.14
C GLU A 130 -10.89 -24.03 -7.13
N PRO A 131 -10.67 -24.57 -5.91
CA PRO A 131 -9.80 -23.91 -4.94
C PRO A 131 -8.38 -23.75 -5.50
N VAL A 132 -7.80 -22.57 -5.33
CA VAL A 132 -6.41 -22.33 -5.70
C VAL A 132 -5.50 -22.88 -4.61
N GLU A 133 -4.58 -23.76 -4.99
CA GLU A 133 -3.65 -24.43 -4.07
C GLU A 133 -2.28 -23.77 -4.07
N PHE A 134 -1.71 -23.63 -2.88
CA PHE A 134 -0.33 -23.20 -2.67
C PHE A 134 0.39 -24.15 -1.72
N SER A 135 1.64 -24.50 -2.04
CA SER A 135 2.48 -25.40 -1.27
C SER A 135 3.78 -24.71 -0.83
N PRO A 136 4.51 -25.26 0.17
CA PRO A 136 5.80 -24.72 0.59
C PRO A 136 6.82 -24.57 -0.55
N GLY A 137 6.71 -25.39 -1.60
CA GLY A 137 7.56 -25.29 -2.80
C GLY A 137 7.27 -24.05 -3.67
N ASP A 138 6.20 -23.30 -3.42
CA ASP A 138 5.90 -22.04 -4.13
C ASP A 138 6.59 -20.83 -3.49
N LEU A 139 7.02 -20.96 -2.23
CA LEU A 139 7.51 -19.84 -1.42
C LEU A 139 8.72 -19.11 -2.03
N PRO A 140 9.71 -19.77 -2.66
CA PRO A 140 10.82 -19.07 -3.30
C PRO A 140 10.35 -18.11 -4.40
N ALA A 141 9.51 -18.58 -5.32
CA ALA A 141 8.99 -17.79 -6.43
C ALA A 141 8.13 -16.61 -5.94
N LEU A 142 7.27 -16.83 -4.95
CA LEU A 142 6.44 -15.78 -4.35
C LEU A 142 7.26 -14.69 -3.67
N ARG A 143 8.34 -15.06 -2.96
CA ARG A 143 9.25 -14.09 -2.33
C ARG A 143 10.03 -13.29 -3.36
N GLU A 144 10.50 -13.95 -4.42
CA GLU A 144 11.19 -13.28 -5.51
C GLU A 144 10.28 -12.29 -6.24
N ALA A 145 9.05 -12.70 -6.57
CA ALA A 145 8.03 -11.83 -7.15
C ALA A 145 7.72 -10.64 -6.22
N GLY A 146 7.50 -10.90 -4.93
CA GLY A 146 7.27 -9.85 -3.93
C GLY A 146 8.43 -8.84 -3.85
N ALA A 147 9.67 -9.30 -3.92
CA ALA A 147 10.85 -8.43 -3.93
C ALA A 147 10.98 -7.67 -5.25
N ARG A 148 10.64 -8.29 -6.38
CA ARG A 148 10.63 -7.65 -7.72
C ARG A 148 9.60 -6.53 -7.77
N TYR A 149 8.37 -6.77 -7.34
CA TYR A 149 7.33 -5.74 -7.29
C TYR A 149 7.70 -4.53 -6.42
N LEU A 150 8.44 -4.75 -5.33
CA LEU A 150 8.98 -3.66 -4.52
C LEU A 150 10.07 -2.87 -5.24
N ARG A 151 10.96 -3.55 -5.97
CA ARG A 151 12.05 -2.90 -6.73
C ARG A 151 11.53 -2.12 -7.93
N ASP A 152 10.53 -2.68 -8.61
CA ASP A 152 9.96 -2.15 -9.84
C ASP A 152 8.76 -1.23 -9.58
N GLU A 153 8.58 -0.77 -8.33
CA GLU A 153 7.50 0.15 -7.97
C GLU A 153 7.57 1.40 -8.87
N PRO A 154 6.54 1.66 -9.68
CA PRO A 154 6.57 2.78 -10.59
C PRO A 154 6.53 4.10 -9.82
N SER A 155 7.46 5.02 -10.14
CA SER A 155 7.42 6.37 -9.58
C SER A 155 6.16 7.09 -10.07
N VAL A 156 5.25 7.49 -9.17
CA VAL A 156 3.97 8.12 -9.54
C VAL A 156 4.07 9.64 -9.43
N PRO A 157 3.63 10.44 -10.43
CA PRO A 157 3.56 11.88 -10.26
C PRO A 157 2.53 12.24 -9.19
N VAL A 158 2.93 13.03 -8.20
CA VAL A 158 2.09 13.47 -7.09
C VAL A 158 2.22 14.97 -6.86
N ARG A 159 1.18 15.56 -6.29
CA ARG A 159 1.18 16.93 -5.77
C ARG A 159 0.86 16.85 -4.29
N VAL A 160 1.88 17.04 -3.46
CA VAL A 160 1.81 16.82 -2.02
C VAL A 160 1.72 18.16 -1.32
N THR A 161 0.82 18.27 -0.36
CA THR A 161 0.79 19.35 0.63
C THR A 161 1.25 18.79 1.97
N GLY A 162 2.20 19.46 2.63
CA GLY A 162 2.73 18.98 3.89
C GLY A 162 3.45 20.06 4.70
N ALA A 163 3.53 19.83 6.01
CA ALA A 163 4.27 20.69 6.93
C ALA A 163 5.74 20.25 6.96
N VAL A 164 6.65 21.23 6.89
CA VAL A 164 8.08 20.98 7.05
C VAL A 164 8.37 20.61 8.50
N VAL A 165 8.98 19.44 8.71
CA VAL A 165 9.34 18.94 10.05
C VAL A 165 10.84 18.85 10.28
N ARG A 166 11.65 18.79 9.21
CA ARG A 166 13.11 18.79 9.32
C ARG A 166 13.74 19.30 8.04
N MET A 167 14.79 20.10 8.18
CA MET A 167 15.61 20.58 7.07
C MET A 167 17.09 20.37 7.39
N ARG A 168 17.88 20.05 6.37
CA ARG A 168 19.34 19.91 6.47
C ARG A 168 19.98 20.35 5.16
N ARG A 169 20.99 21.22 5.24
CA ARG A 169 21.92 21.54 4.15
C ARG A 169 23.35 21.54 4.69
N ALA A 170 24.32 21.15 3.88
CA ALA A 170 25.72 21.08 4.31
C ALA A 170 26.42 22.45 4.19
N ALA A 171 26.25 23.15 3.07
CA ALA A 171 26.72 24.52 2.90
C ALA A 171 25.59 25.50 2.47
N PRO A 172 25.80 26.82 2.59
CA PRO A 172 25.00 27.81 1.88
C PRO A 172 25.08 27.56 0.36
N HIS A 173 23.96 27.67 -0.35
CA HIS A 173 23.83 27.48 -1.81
C HIS A 173 23.87 26.04 -2.34
N GLU A 174 24.06 25.04 -1.49
CA GLU A 174 23.88 23.63 -1.89
C GLU A 174 22.42 23.18 -1.79
N ASP A 175 22.10 22.16 -2.58
CA ASP A 175 20.86 21.42 -2.45
C ASP A 175 20.63 20.95 -1.01
N GLY A 176 19.42 21.17 -0.53
CA GLY A 176 19.04 20.84 0.84
C GLY A 176 18.07 19.68 0.89
N THR A 177 18.22 18.84 1.91
CA THR A 177 17.24 17.77 2.18
C THR A 177 16.15 18.31 3.09
N VAL A 178 14.90 18.11 2.67
CA VAL A 178 13.71 18.48 3.44
C VAL A 178 12.89 17.24 3.73
N ARG A 179 12.44 17.09 4.98
CA ARG A 179 11.43 16.11 5.39
C ARG A 179 10.16 16.86 5.73
N ILE A 180 9.06 16.41 5.13
CA ILE A 180 7.72 16.92 5.43
C ILE A 180 6.86 15.83 6.05
N ARG A 181 5.93 16.24 6.92
CA ARG A 181 4.74 15.45 7.28
C ARG A 181 3.68 15.74 6.24
N VAL A 182 3.19 14.70 5.57
CA VAL A 182 2.18 14.88 4.53
C VAL A 182 0.83 15.15 5.17
N ILE A 183 0.14 16.13 4.62
CA ILE A 183 -1.22 16.52 5.00
C ILE A 183 -2.20 16.01 3.93
N ALA A 184 -1.86 16.21 2.66
CA ALA A 184 -2.72 15.82 1.54
C ALA A 184 -1.89 15.48 0.28
N GLY A 185 -2.51 14.76 -0.64
CA GLY A 185 -1.97 14.49 -1.98
C GLY A 185 -1.04 13.27 -2.09
N ALA A 186 -0.72 12.61 -0.97
CA ALA A 186 -0.13 11.27 -0.95
C ALA A 186 -0.51 10.55 0.35
N ASP A 187 -0.86 9.26 0.26
CA ASP A 187 -1.17 8.40 1.41
C ASP A 187 0.12 7.93 2.11
N VAL A 188 1.02 8.84 2.51
CA VAL A 188 2.27 8.47 3.21
C VAL A 188 2.49 9.43 4.37
N PRO A 189 2.89 8.98 5.57
CA PRO A 189 2.96 9.88 6.73
C PRO A 189 4.07 10.93 6.60
N HIS A 190 5.21 10.51 6.05
CA HIS A 190 6.40 11.35 5.88
C HIS A 190 7.00 11.18 4.50
N LEU A 191 7.55 12.28 3.98
CA LEU A 191 8.17 12.33 2.66
C LEU A 191 9.50 13.07 2.76
N ARG A 192 10.54 12.52 2.14
CA ARG A 192 11.85 13.19 2.01
C ARG A 192 12.06 13.66 0.58
N MET A 193 12.60 14.85 0.41
CA MET A 193 12.97 15.38 -0.90
C MET A 193 14.28 16.15 -0.83
N THR A 194 14.91 16.29 -1.98
CA THR A 194 16.02 17.20 -2.19
C THR A 194 15.46 18.41 -2.93
N LEU A 195 15.72 19.60 -2.41
CA LEU A 195 15.33 20.87 -3.01
C LEU A 195 16.58 21.63 -3.41
N ASP A 196 16.49 22.35 -4.53
CA ASP A 196 17.49 23.34 -4.91
C ASP A 196 17.50 24.52 -3.92
N GLU A 197 18.44 25.46 -4.12
CA GLU A 197 18.61 26.61 -3.24
C GLU A 197 17.31 27.43 -3.07
N GLU A 198 16.61 27.72 -4.16
CA GLU A 198 15.43 28.58 -4.15
C GLU A 198 14.28 27.91 -3.40
N ALA A 199 13.94 26.68 -3.79
CA ALA A 199 12.89 25.90 -3.17
C ALA A 199 13.19 25.61 -1.70
N TYR A 200 14.46 25.38 -1.34
CA TYR A 200 14.86 25.20 0.05
C TYR A 200 14.62 26.46 0.89
N ARG A 201 14.96 27.65 0.37
CA ARG A 201 14.67 28.92 1.06
C ARG A 201 13.17 29.13 1.27
N ILE A 202 12.35 28.84 0.26
CA ILE A 202 10.88 28.93 0.35
C ILE A 202 10.36 28.01 1.45
N ALA A 203 10.81 26.75 1.47
CA ALA A 203 10.41 25.78 2.50
C ALA A 203 10.84 26.23 3.92
N GLY A 204 12.02 26.83 4.05
CA GLY A 204 12.51 27.36 5.32
C GLY A 204 11.67 28.53 5.82
N HIS A 205 11.31 29.47 4.93
CA HIS A 205 10.44 30.56 5.31
C HIS A 205 9.05 30.06 5.70
N ALA A 206 8.46 29.16 4.91
CA ALA A 206 7.16 28.54 5.22
C ALA A 206 7.16 27.86 6.59
N HIS A 207 8.24 27.13 6.93
CA HIS A 207 8.40 26.52 8.24
C HIS A 207 8.41 27.55 9.39
N LEU A 208 9.16 28.65 9.23
CA LEU A 208 9.25 29.71 10.24
C LEU A 208 7.92 30.41 10.49
N VAL A 209 7.08 30.57 9.46
CA VAL A 209 5.75 31.19 9.58
C VAL A 209 4.62 30.17 9.83
N GLY A 210 4.96 28.90 10.05
CA GLY A 210 3.97 27.84 10.35
C GLY A 210 3.06 27.46 9.18
N LEU A 211 3.44 27.76 7.94
CA LEU A 211 2.68 27.42 6.75
C LEU A 211 3.15 26.09 6.13
N PRO A 212 2.23 25.22 5.70
CA PRO A 212 2.61 24.07 4.90
C PRO A 212 3.03 24.49 3.50
N ILE A 213 3.81 23.62 2.86
CA ILE A 213 4.20 23.77 1.47
C ILE A 213 3.42 22.82 0.58
N ARG A 214 3.20 23.22 -0.66
CA ARG A 214 2.78 22.34 -1.75
C ARG A 214 3.93 22.14 -2.70
N VAL A 215 4.14 20.90 -3.12
CA VAL A 215 5.25 20.49 -3.98
C VAL A 215 4.79 19.40 -4.93
N GLN A 216 5.35 19.39 -6.14
CA GLN A 216 5.09 18.40 -7.16
C GLN A 216 6.35 17.57 -7.41
N GLY A 217 6.18 16.32 -7.79
CA GLY A 217 7.31 15.45 -8.13
C GLY A 217 6.85 14.02 -8.33
N ARG A 218 7.79 13.08 -8.34
CA ARG A 218 7.49 11.65 -8.45
C ARG A 218 7.73 10.95 -7.12
N LEU A 219 6.71 10.25 -6.63
CA LEU A 219 6.79 9.49 -5.39
C LEU A 219 7.44 8.14 -5.65
N GLU A 220 8.51 7.86 -4.93
CA GLU A 220 9.28 6.62 -4.96
C GLU A 220 9.35 5.98 -3.57
N SER A 221 9.36 4.65 -3.49
CA SER A 221 9.80 3.94 -2.28
C SER A 221 11.23 3.47 -2.47
N ARG A 222 12.09 3.77 -1.49
CA ARG A 222 13.43 3.20 -1.45
C ARG A 222 13.78 2.84 -0.01
N GLY A 223 13.89 1.54 0.27
CA GLY A 223 14.36 1.04 1.56
C GLY A 223 13.48 1.44 2.75
N GLY A 224 12.15 1.42 2.60
CA GLY A 224 11.19 1.75 3.66
C GLY A 224 10.91 3.24 3.86
N PHE A 225 11.63 4.13 3.14
CA PHE A 225 11.35 5.56 3.12
C PHE A 225 10.70 5.99 1.82
N ARG A 226 9.80 6.97 1.92
CA ARG A 226 9.14 7.60 0.77
C ARG A 226 9.93 8.83 0.35
N ARG A 227 10.35 8.85 -0.90
CA ARG A 227 11.11 9.96 -1.50
C ARG A 227 10.28 10.62 -2.59
N LEU A 228 10.36 11.95 -2.67
CA LEU A 228 9.92 12.69 -3.84
C LEU A 228 11.14 13.06 -4.67
N THR A 229 11.18 12.56 -5.91
CA THR A 229 12.19 12.90 -6.91
C THR A 229 11.64 13.94 -7.89
N GLY A 230 12.53 14.77 -8.46
CA GLY A 230 12.12 15.86 -9.35
C GLY A 230 11.18 16.87 -8.66
N ALA A 231 11.45 17.16 -7.39
CA ALA A 231 10.64 18.08 -6.60
C ALA A 231 10.67 19.48 -7.23
N SER A 232 9.49 20.02 -7.54
CA SER A 232 9.35 21.33 -8.19
C SER A 232 8.05 22.02 -7.77
N GLY A 233 7.95 23.32 -8.06
CA GLY A 233 6.77 24.13 -7.76
C GLY A 233 6.50 24.24 -6.26
N VAL A 234 7.56 24.38 -5.45
CA VAL A 234 7.44 24.55 -4.00
C VAL A 234 6.83 25.91 -3.69
N VAL A 235 5.64 25.91 -3.12
CA VAL A 235 4.93 27.14 -2.75
C VAL A 235 4.32 27.00 -1.35
N PRO A 236 4.38 28.05 -0.51
CA PRO A 236 3.63 28.07 0.74
C PRO A 236 2.13 28.12 0.45
N VAL A 237 1.33 27.43 1.25
CA VAL A 237 -0.13 27.38 1.09
C VAL A 237 -0.80 27.82 2.38
N GLN A 238 -1.73 28.76 2.26
CA GLN A 238 -2.66 29.09 3.33
C GLN A 238 -3.66 27.95 3.46
N VAL A 239 -3.73 27.35 4.64
CA VAL A 239 -4.81 26.41 4.98
C VAL A 239 -5.79 27.17 5.86
N ASP A 240 -7.08 26.92 5.70
CA ASP A 240 -8.08 27.53 6.55
C ASP A 240 -7.86 27.18 8.04
N GLU A 241 -8.43 27.99 8.92
CA GLU A 241 -8.18 27.93 10.35
C GLU A 241 -8.69 26.62 10.98
N ALA A 242 -9.76 26.05 10.43
CA ALA A 242 -10.33 24.78 10.88
C ALA A 242 -9.40 23.60 10.55
N GLU A 243 -8.78 23.61 9.38
CA GLU A 243 -7.80 22.61 8.99
C GLU A 243 -6.48 22.82 9.76
N ARG A 244 -6.06 24.06 10.03
CA ARG A 244 -4.93 24.39 10.93
C ARG A 244 -5.15 23.85 12.34
N ASP A 245 -6.34 23.96 12.89
CA ASP A 245 -6.65 23.46 14.24
C ASP A 245 -6.73 21.93 14.29
N ARG A 246 -7.25 21.27 13.25
CA ARG A 246 -7.12 19.81 13.08
C ARG A 246 -5.64 19.38 12.93
N LEU A 247 -4.83 20.19 12.26
CA LEU A 247 -3.40 19.97 12.09
C LEU A 247 -2.61 20.11 13.39
N MET A 248 -3.00 21.02 14.28
CA MET A 248 -2.43 21.19 15.63
C MET A 248 -2.89 20.08 16.58
N LYS A 249 -4.16 19.66 16.49
CA LYS A 249 -4.71 18.59 17.33
C LYS A 249 -4.09 17.22 17.00
N SER A 250 -3.93 16.91 15.71
CA SER A 250 -3.20 15.70 15.27
C SER A 250 -1.69 15.72 15.56
N LEU A 251 -1.11 16.91 15.78
CA LEU A 251 0.27 17.11 16.22
C LEU A 251 0.44 16.71 17.70
N GLN A 252 -0.48 17.12 18.57
CA GLN A 252 -0.45 16.80 20.01
C GLN A 252 -0.68 15.30 20.26
N GLU A 253 -1.70 14.70 19.64
CA GLU A 253 -2.06 13.28 19.85
C GLU A 253 -0.93 12.28 19.50
N ASN A 254 0.07 12.68 18.69
CA ASN A 254 1.22 11.83 18.35
C ASN A 254 2.53 12.19 19.08
N ILE A 255 2.60 13.38 19.70
CA ILE A 255 3.72 13.73 20.59
C ILE A 255 3.53 13.01 21.92
N ASP A 256 2.29 12.92 22.41
CA ASP A 256 1.94 12.17 23.62
C ASP A 256 2.31 10.67 23.48
N PHE A 257 2.20 10.10 22.27
CA PHE A 257 2.62 8.73 21.97
C PHE A 257 4.15 8.53 21.96
N PHE A 258 4.94 9.61 21.82
CA PHE A 258 6.40 9.57 21.86
C PHE A 258 6.97 9.86 23.25
N GLU A 259 6.30 10.67 24.08
CA GLU A 259 6.70 10.89 25.48
C GLU A 259 6.44 9.66 26.37
N GLU A 260 5.42 8.85 26.07
CA GLU A 260 5.14 7.60 26.80
C GLU A 260 6.20 6.50 26.55
N ALA A 261 6.93 6.57 25.43
CA ALA A 261 8.01 5.63 25.10
C ALA A 261 9.39 6.04 25.66
N CYS A 262 9.51 7.27 26.20
CA CYS A 262 10.74 7.80 26.80
C CYS A 262 10.63 8.04 28.31
N SER A 263 9.51 7.64 28.94
CA SER A 263 9.28 7.78 30.39
C SER A 263 9.26 6.46 31.17
N THR A 264 9.52 5.32 30.52
CA THR A 264 9.87 4.07 31.21
C THR A 264 11.38 3.95 31.36
N ASP A 265 11.91 4.64 32.38
CA ASP A 265 13.08 4.19 33.13
C ASP A 265 12.62 3.36 34.34
#